data_AF-A0A8T4NHY1-F1
#
_entry.id   AF-A0A8T4NHY1-F1
#
_cell.length_a   1.000
_cell.length_b   1.000
_cell.length_c   1.000
_cell.angle_alpha   90.00
_cell.angle_beta   90.00
_cell.angle_gamma   90.00
#
_symmetry.space_group_name_H-M   'P 1'
#
loop_
_entity.id
_entity.type
_entity.pdbx_description
1 polymer ?
#
loop_
_entity_poly.entity_id
_entity_poly.type
_entity_poly.pdbx_seq_one_letter_code
_entity_poly.pdbx_strand_id
1 'polypeptide(L)'
;MLSGFEHSMPLKQQGFTRDAFNVLTYDRLNDIGENQVYSLTSKVSCNDGKTKHIPMMNFHSTSTANIKLALEHICGQRKGAILNSGRFFHYYGDFLLDENEWTNFMAEFLMPNVLISPRYIGHRLHDGYCTLRLTSDERYKPNIPRVIEIL
;
A
#
# COMPACT_ATOMS: atom_id res chain seq x y z
N MET A 1 7.01 23.10 13.53
CA MET A 1 6.78 22.68 12.14
C MET A 1 5.34 22.18 12.05
N LEU A 2 4.59 22.44 10.98
CA LEU A 2 3.24 21.88 10.84
C LEU A 2 3.37 20.35 10.68
N SER A 3 2.69 19.57 11.53
CA SER A 3 2.76 18.09 11.53
C SER A 3 2.36 17.42 10.21
N GLY A 4 1.82 18.20 9.26
CA GLY A 4 1.54 17.77 7.89
C GLY A 4 2.79 17.52 7.01
N PHE A 5 3.92 18.18 7.34
CA PHE A 5 5.19 18.10 6.60
C PHE A 5 6.19 17.13 7.21
N GLU A 6 5.87 16.51 8.34
CA GLU A 6 6.70 15.47 8.92
C GLU A 6 6.53 14.18 8.14
N HIS A 7 7.62 13.70 7.56
CA HIS A 7 7.70 12.40 6.90
C HIS A 7 8.34 11.41 7.86
N SER A 8 7.54 10.44 8.32
CA SER A 8 8.02 9.40 9.22
C SER A 8 8.93 8.44 8.45
N MET A 9 10.18 8.34 8.86
CA MET A 9 11.10 7.33 8.32
C MET A 9 10.84 5.97 8.97
N PRO A 10 10.95 4.86 8.21
CA PRO A 10 10.88 3.54 8.80
C PRO A 10 12.04 3.35 9.79
N LEU A 11 11.74 2.74 10.95
CA LEU A 11 12.76 2.40 11.95
C LEU A 11 13.79 1.41 11.42
N LYS A 12 13.36 0.53 10.52
CA LYS A 12 14.18 -0.48 9.85
C LYS A 12 13.57 -0.80 8.48
N GLN A 13 14.43 -1.11 7.51
CA GLN A 13 14.02 -1.59 6.19
C GLN A 13 14.74 -2.91 5.89
N GLN A 14 14.01 -3.84 5.25
CA GLN A 14 14.53 -5.14 4.83
C GLN A 14 13.97 -5.49 3.46
N GLY A 15 14.84 -5.94 2.56
CA GLY A 15 14.45 -6.50 1.27
C GLY A 15 14.20 -8.00 1.36
N PHE A 16 13.29 -8.50 0.52
CA PHE A 16 13.03 -9.94 0.35
C PHE A 16 13.18 -10.30 -1.12
N THR A 17 13.80 -11.45 -1.39
CA THR A 17 13.67 -12.07 -2.71
C THR A 17 12.23 -12.56 -2.90
N ARG A 18 11.79 -12.76 -4.15
CA ARG A 18 10.47 -13.31 -4.44
C ARG A 18 10.19 -14.60 -3.66
N ASP A 19 11.14 -15.53 -3.68
CA ASP A 19 10.96 -16.83 -3.07
C ASP A 19 10.91 -16.72 -1.53
N ALA A 20 11.72 -15.84 -0.94
CA ALA A 20 11.66 -15.56 0.50
C ALA A 20 10.35 -14.86 0.91
N PHE A 21 9.84 -13.95 0.07
CA PHE A 21 8.57 -13.26 0.30
C PHE A 21 7.38 -14.20 0.21
N ASN A 22 7.37 -15.14 -0.75
CA ASN A 22 6.27 -16.09 -0.95
C ASN A 22 6.07 -17.06 0.22
N VAL A 23 7.12 -17.31 1.02
CA VAL A 23 7.06 -18.15 2.22
C VAL A 23 7.02 -17.33 3.50
N LEU A 24 6.83 -16.01 3.40
CA LEU A 24 6.67 -15.14 4.55
C LEU A 24 5.28 -15.37 5.15
N THR A 25 5.24 -15.66 6.44
CA THR A 25 3.99 -15.79 7.19
C THR A 25 3.92 -14.69 8.24
N TYR A 26 2.71 -14.39 8.71
CA TYR A 26 2.52 -13.44 9.82
C TYR A 26 3.37 -13.82 11.03
N ASP A 27 3.47 -15.11 11.35
CA ASP A 27 4.27 -15.57 12.50
C ASP A 27 5.76 -15.24 12.39
N ARG A 28 6.27 -15.13 11.16
CA ARG A 28 7.65 -14.71 10.88
C ARG A 28 7.85 -13.20 10.96
N LEU A 29 6.76 -12.45 11.14
CA LEU A 29 6.72 -11.01 11.38
C LEU A 29 6.39 -10.66 12.84
N ASN A 30 6.45 -11.61 13.78
CA ASN A 30 5.99 -11.43 15.16
C ASN A 30 6.98 -10.73 16.11
N ASP A 31 8.23 -10.49 15.69
CA ASP A 31 9.18 -9.71 16.49
C ASP A 31 9.02 -8.21 16.16
N ILE A 32 8.07 -7.59 16.83
CA ILE A 32 7.71 -6.17 16.65
C ILE A 32 7.77 -5.47 18.00
N GLY A 33 8.50 -4.36 18.08
CA GLY A 33 8.55 -3.53 19.29
C GLY A 33 7.20 -2.88 19.60
N GLU A 34 7.05 -2.35 20.81
CA GLU A 34 5.84 -1.64 21.23
C GLU A 34 5.51 -0.48 20.28
N ASN A 35 4.25 -0.36 19.87
CA ASN A 35 3.77 0.68 18.93
C ASN A 35 4.47 0.67 17.55
N GLN A 36 5.07 -0.45 17.15
CA GLN A 36 5.66 -0.64 15.82
C GLN A 36 4.80 -1.56 14.97
N VAL A 37 4.93 -1.44 13.65
CA VAL A 37 4.22 -2.28 12.67
C VAL A 37 5.11 -2.55 11.46
N TYR A 38 4.95 -3.71 10.85
CA TYR A 38 5.53 -3.98 9.54
C TYR A 38 4.62 -3.42 8.45
N SER A 39 5.23 -2.82 7.43
CA SER A 39 4.57 -2.37 6.22
C SER A 39 5.31 -2.87 4.99
N LEU A 40 4.56 -3.15 3.92
CA LEU A 40 5.10 -3.48 2.62
C LEU A 40 5.24 -2.19 1.80
N THR A 41 6.41 -1.99 1.20
CA THR A 41 6.64 -0.92 0.23
C THR A 41 6.29 -1.38 -1.18
N SER A 42 5.84 -0.49 -2.06
CA SER A 42 5.55 -0.87 -3.45
C SER A 42 6.78 -1.19 -4.30
N LYS A 43 7.99 -0.74 -3.90
CA LYS A 43 9.22 -0.92 -4.69
C LYS A 43 9.60 -2.39 -4.87
N VAL A 44 9.89 -2.75 -6.11
CA VAL A 44 10.38 -4.06 -6.54
C VAL A 44 11.61 -3.88 -7.41
N SER A 45 12.73 -4.44 -6.98
CA SER A 45 13.95 -4.54 -7.79
C SER A 45 13.83 -5.74 -8.73
N CYS A 46 13.87 -5.48 -10.04
CA CYS A 46 13.75 -6.50 -11.07
C CYS A 46 15.12 -7.02 -11.52
N ASN A 47 15.15 -8.23 -12.08
CA ASN A 47 16.40 -8.88 -12.53
C ASN A 47 17.10 -8.13 -13.68
N ASP A 48 16.38 -7.28 -14.40
CA ASP A 48 16.92 -6.40 -15.45
C ASP A 48 17.53 -5.10 -14.89
N GLY A 49 17.67 -5.00 -13.56
CA GLY A 49 18.20 -3.83 -12.87
C GLY A 49 17.20 -2.68 -12.73
N LYS A 50 15.98 -2.80 -13.27
CA LYS A 50 14.96 -1.75 -13.14
C LYS A 50 14.25 -1.84 -11.80
N THR A 51 13.82 -0.68 -11.31
CA THR A 51 12.85 -0.60 -10.21
C THR A 51 11.45 -0.45 -10.80
N LYS A 52 10.52 -1.21 -10.26
CA LYS A 52 9.09 -1.14 -10.57
C LYS A 52 8.30 -1.02 -9.27
N HIS A 53 7.00 -0.78 -9.41
CA HIS A 53 6.08 -0.64 -8.29
C HIS A 53 4.93 -1.62 -8.38
N ILE A 54 4.61 -2.26 -7.26
CA ILE A 54 3.31 -2.87 -7.05
C ILE A 54 2.29 -1.72 -6.88
N PRO A 55 1.21 -1.65 -7.66
CA PRO A 55 0.17 -0.66 -7.47
C PRO A 55 -0.48 -0.89 -6.10
N MET A 56 -0.43 0.13 -5.25
CA MET A 56 -0.87 0.07 -3.87
C MET A 56 -1.63 1.33 -3.51
N MET A 57 -2.77 1.18 -2.83
CA MET A 57 -3.58 2.34 -2.44
C MET A 57 -4.23 2.22 -1.06
N ASN A 58 -4.26 3.34 -0.31
CA ASN A 58 -4.92 3.44 1.00
C ASN A 58 -6.21 4.24 0.89
N PHE A 59 -7.35 3.54 0.79
CA PHE A 59 -8.66 4.14 0.65
C PHE A 59 -9.26 4.52 2.01
N HIS A 60 -9.80 5.74 2.06
CA HIS A 60 -10.55 6.31 3.18
C HIS A 60 -12.06 6.13 3.03
N SER A 61 -12.50 5.58 1.88
CA SER A 61 -13.90 5.26 1.60
C SER A 61 -14.44 4.20 2.55
N THR A 62 -15.73 4.31 2.88
CA THR A 62 -16.51 3.26 3.55
C THR A 62 -17.20 2.31 2.57
N SER A 63 -17.22 2.64 1.27
CA SER A 63 -17.89 1.87 0.21
C SER A 63 -16.86 1.10 -0.62
N THR A 64 -16.85 -0.23 -0.45
CA THR A 64 -16.05 -1.14 -1.28
C THR A 64 -16.52 -1.14 -2.74
N ALA A 65 -17.81 -0.90 -3.01
CA ALA A 65 -18.34 -0.78 -4.36
C ALA A 65 -17.70 0.39 -5.14
N ASN A 66 -17.59 1.56 -4.51
CA ASN A 66 -16.96 2.72 -5.14
C ASN A 66 -15.46 2.51 -5.35
N ILE A 67 -14.79 1.83 -4.41
CA ILE A 67 -13.39 1.43 -4.57
C ILE A 67 -13.23 0.52 -5.79
N LYS A 68 -14.11 -0.48 -5.96
CA LYS A 68 -14.09 -1.39 -7.11
C LYS A 68 -14.29 -0.65 -8.43
N LEU A 69 -15.27 0.24 -8.52
CA LEU A 69 -15.49 1.03 -9.73
C LEU A 69 -14.28 1.91 -10.10
N ALA A 70 -13.65 2.55 -9.11
CA ALA A 70 -12.44 3.34 -9.34
C ALA A 70 -11.27 2.47 -9.79
N LEU A 71 -11.09 1.29 -9.18
CA LEU A 71 -10.06 0.33 -9.58
C LEU A 71 -10.30 -0.22 -10.99
N GLU A 72 -11.54 -0.57 -11.34
CA GLU A 72 -11.90 -1.02 -12.69
C GLU A 72 -11.61 0.08 -13.73
N HIS A 73 -11.93 1.33 -13.42
CA HIS A 73 -11.63 2.46 -14.31
C HIS A 73 -10.13 2.68 -14.52
N ILE A 74 -9.34 2.67 -13.43
CA ILE A 74 -7.91 3.05 -13.45
C ILE A 74 -7.03 1.87 -13.85
N CYS A 75 -7.36 0.66 -13.38
CA CYS A 75 -6.56 -0.55 -13.59
C CYS A 75 -7.10 -1.43 -14.73
N GLY A 76 -8.32 -1.20 -15.21
CA GLY A 76 -8.97 -2.05 -16.20
C GLY A 76 -9.24 -3.46 -15.66
N GLN A 77 -8.97 -4.47 -16.48
CA GLN A 77 -9.14 -5.90 -16.13
C GLN A 77 -7.96 -6.49 -15.33
N ARG A 78 -7.04 -5.65 -14.85
CA ARG A 78 -5.91 -6.12 -14.03
C ARG A 78 -6.40 -6.50 -12.64
N LYS A 79 -5.80 -7.55 -12.09
CA LYS A 79 -6.26 -8.18 -10.85
C LYS A 79 -5.64 -7.54 -9.62
N GLY A 80 -6.18 -7.91 -8.46
CA GLY A 80 -5.64 -7.47 -7.18
C GLY A 80 -6.46 -7.95 -6.00
N ALA A 81 -6.14 -7.41 -4.82
CA ALA A 81 -6.84 -7.70 -3.59
C ALA A 81 -7.20 -6.42 -2.85
N ILE A 82 -8.40 -6.39 -2.27
CA ILE A 82 -8.80 -5.37 -1.31
C ILE A 82 -8.75 -6.00 0.08
N LEU A 83 -8.07 -5.31 1.01
CA LEU A 83 -7.94 -5.71 2.39
C LEU A 83 -8.62 -4.66 3.29
N ASN A 84 -9.35 -5.12 4.30
CA ASN A 84 -9.88 -4.27 5.35
C ASN A 84 -8.87 -4.20 6.51
N SER A 85 -8.39 -2.99 6.82
CA SER A 85 -7.46 -2.72 7.93
C SER A 85 -8.14 -2.13 9.18
N GLY A 86 -9.47 -2.13 9.22
CA GLY A 86 -10.31 -1.47 10.22
C GLY A 86 -10.78 -0.11 9.74
N ARG A 87 -9.92 0.91 9.82
CA ARG A 87 -10.28 2.30 9.46
C ARG A 87 -10.20 2.58 7.96
N PHE A 88 -9.37 1.84 7.23
CA PHE A 88 -9.06 2.06 5.82
C PHE A 88 -9.11 0.76 5.05
N PHE A 89 -9.30 0.85 3.74
CA PHE A 89 -9.09 -0.28 2.84
C PHE A 89 -7.75 -0.15 2.13
N HIS A 90 -7.01 -1.24 2.10
CA HIS A 90 -5.77 -1.36 1.35
C HIS A 90 -6.05 -2.06 0.03
N TYR A 91 -5.50 -1.56 -1.06
CA TYR A 91 -5.45 -2.26 -2.33
C TYR A 91 -4.01 -2.66 -2.66
N TYR A 92 -3.85 -3.87 -3.19
CA TYR A 92 -2.61 -4.38 -3.77
C TYR A 92 -2.94 -5.02 -5.11
N GLY A 93 -2.41 -4.52 -6.21
CA GLY A 93 -2.53 -5.19 -7.52
C GLY A 93 -1.49 -6.29 -7.71
N ASP A 94 -1.74 -7.19 -8.65
CA ASP A 94 -0.88 -8.35 -8.95
C ASP A 94 0.09 -8.13 -10.12
N PHE A 95 0.25 -6.88 -10.54
CA PHE A 95 1.09 -6.45 -11.66
C PHE A 95 2.15 -5.44 -11.22
N LEU A 96 3.07 -5.13 -12.12
CA LEU A 96 4.12 -4.14 -11.88
C LEU A 96 3.96 -2.96 -12.81
N LEU A 97 4.15 -1.77 -12.26
CA LEU A 97 4.21 -0.49 -12.95
C LEU A 97 5.65 0.00 -13.00
N ASP A 98 6.10 0.55 -14.12
CA ASP A 98 7.30 1.38 -14.10
C ASP A 98 7.04 2.71 -13.35
N GLU A 99 8.08 3.54 -13.20
CA GLU A 99 7.99 4.82 -12.46
C GLU A 99 6.94 5.77 -13.04
N ASN A 100 6.83 5.84 -14.37
CA ASN A 100 5.88 6.73 -15.05
C ASN A 100 4.46 6.20 -14.89
N GLU A 101 4.26 4.89 -15.09
CA GLU A 101 2.98 4.25 -14.88
C GLU A 101 2.52 4.37 -13.41
N TRP A 102 3.45 4.24 -12.45
CA TRP A 102 3.14 4.40 -11.03
C TRP A 102 2.77 5.84 -10.69
N THR A 103 3.49 6.83 -11.21
CA THR A 103 3.15 8.25 -11.04
C THR A 103 1.77 8.56 -11.61
N ASN A 104 1.47 8.04 -12.80
CA ASN A 104 0.15 8.19 -13.43
C ASN A 104 -0.94 7.51 -12.58
N PHE A 105 -0.71 6.29 -12.10
CA PHE A 105 -1.61 5.58 -11.19
C PHE A 105 -1.91 6.42 -9.94
N MET A 106 -0.89 7.02 -9.32
CA MET A 106 -1.07 7.89 -8.15
C MET A 106 -1.88 9.16 -8.49
N ALA A 107 -1.62 9.76 -9.65
CA ALA A 107 -2.30 10.96 -10.12
C ALA A 107 -3.78 10.72 -10.46
N GLU A 108 -4.11 9.59 -11.09
CA GLU A 108 -5.50 9.23 -11.42
C GLU A 108 -6.38 9.16 -10.17
N PHE A 109 -5.84 8.68 -9.05
CA PHE A 109 -6.56 8.63 -7.78
C PHE A 109 -6.77 10.00 -7.11
N LEU A 110 -6.20 11.10 -7.61
CA LEU A 110 -6.56 12.45 -7.18
C LEU A 110 -7.94 12.88 -7.73
N MET A 111 -8.42 12.27 -8.82
CA MET A 111 -9.72 12.59 -9.39
C MET A 111 -10.87 12.12 -8.48
N PRO A 112 -10.90 10.86 -7.98
CA PRO A 112 -11.85 10.42 -6.97
C PRO A 112 -11.35 10.71 -5.54
N ASN A 113 -10.97 11.97 -5.24
CA ASN A 113 -10.39 12.35 -3.93
C ASN A 113 -11.32 12.08 -2.72
N VAL A 114 -12.60 11.79 -2.93
CA VAL A 114 -13.52 11.33 -1.88
C VAL A 114 -13.19 9.93 -1.38
N LEU A 115 -12.51 9.11 -2.21
CA LEU A 115 -12.13 7.75 -1.86
C LEU A 115 -10.78 7.70 -1.15
N ILE A 116 -9.96 8.75 -1.26
CA ILE A 116 -8.58 8.76 -0.77
C ILE A 116 -8.12 10.13 -0.30
N SER A 117 -7.28 10.14 0.73
CA SER A 117 -6.61 11.36 1.16
C SER A 117 -5.59 11.85 0.12
N PRO A 118 -5.70 13.10 -0.40
CA PRO A 118 -4.65 13.71 -1.21
C PRO A 118 -3.33 13.83 -0.45
N ARG A 119 -3.39 13.93 0.89
CA ARG A 119 -2.19 13.89 1.74
C ARG A 119 -1.45 12.56 1.59
N TYR A 120 -2.15 11.43 1.57
CA TYR A 120 -1.49 10.14 1.35
C TYR A 120 -0.77 10.14 0.00
N ILE A 121 -1.44 10.56 -1.07
CA ILE A 121 -0.85 10.62 -2.42
C ILE A 121 0.39 11.51 -2.43
N GLY A 122 0.31 12.73 -1.89
CA GLY A 122 1.45 13.65 -1.81
C GLY A 122 2.63 13.07 -1.02
N HIS A 123 2.36 12.42 0.12
CA HIS A 123 3.40 11.73 0.90
C HIS A 123 4.04 10.58 0.12
N ARG A 124 3.26 9.78 -0.63
CA ARG A 124 3.80 8.65 -1.39
C ARG A 124 4.62 9.11 -2.61
N LEU A 125 4.15 10.13 -3.33
CA LEU A 125 4.88 10.75 -4.44
C LEU A 125 6.21 11.36 -3.95
N HIS A 126 6.20 12.03 -2.79
CA HIS A 126 7.41 12.57 -2.17
C HIS A 126 8.41 11.45 -1.80
N ASP A 127 7.94 10.37 -1.17
CA ASP A 127 8.80 9.25 -0.76
C ASP A 127 9.28 8.39 -1.95
N GLY A 128 8.61 8.51 -3.10
CA GLY A 128 8.84 7.70 -4.29
C GLY A 128 8.41 6.25 -4.11
N TYR A 129 7.50 5.93 -3.18
CA TYR A 129 6.89 4.61 -3.03
C TYR A 129 5.62 4.65 -2.17
N CYS A 130 4.71 3.72 -2.42
CA CYS A 130 3.59 3.41 -1.54
C CYS A 130 4.04 2.56 -0.36
N THR A 131 3.40 2.73 0.79
CA THR A 131 3.60 1.87 1.95
C THR A 131 2.25 1.52 2.57
N LEU A 132 2.00 0.23 2.78
CA LEU A 132 0.78 -0.27 3.39
C LEU A 132 1.13 -1.28 4.48
N ARG A 133 0.49 -1.13 5.63
CA ARG A 133 0.75 -1.96 6.80
C ARG A 133 0.33 -3.42 6.58
N LEU A 134 1.09 -4.35 7.15
CA LEU A 134 0.81 -5.81 7.17
C LEU A 134 0.41 -6.32 8.58
N THR A 135 0.96 -5.73 9.65
CA THR A 135 0.74 -6.19 11.04
C THR A 135 0.04 -5.13 11.89
N SER A 136 -0.39 -5.44 13.11
CA SER A 136 -1.09 -4.51 14.03
C SER A 136 -0.25 -4.06 15.20
N ASP A 137 -0.66 -2.92 15.77
CA ASP A 137 -0.26 -2.47 17.09
C ASP A 137 -1.53 -2.18 17.90
N GLU A 138 -1.53 -2.51 19.19
CA GLU A 138 -2.74 -2.46 20.02
C GLU A 138 -3.28 -1.05 20.21
N ARG A 139 -2.42 -0.02 20.15
CA ARG A 139 -2.76 1.34 20.55
C ARG A 139 -3.33 2.17 19.41
N TYR A 140 -2.72 2.12 18.24
CA TYR A 140 -3.02 3.00 17.11
C TYR A 140 -3.58 2.25 15.90
N LYS A 141 -3.23 0.97 15.71
CA LYS A 141 -3.64 0.15 14.56
C LYS A 141 -4.08 -1.27 14.98
N PRO A 142 -5.15 -1.40 15.76
CA PRO A 142 -5.49 -2.66 16.45
C PRO A 142 -5.91 -3.81 15.54
N ASN A 143 -6.27 -3.52 14.28
CA ASN A 143 -6.76 -4.54 13.35
C ASN A 143 -5.66 -4.99 12.40
N ILE A 144 -5.44 -6.29 12.26
CA ILE A 144 -4.61 -6.88 11.19
C ILE A 144 -5.37 -6.74 9.86
N PRO A 145 -4.75 -6.21 8.79
CA PRO A 145 -5.36 -6.17 7.47
C PRO A 145 -5.75 -7.57 6.98
N ARG A 146 -7.00 -7.74 6.55
CA ARG A 146 -7.53 -9.01 6.05
C ARG A 146 -8.12 -8.85 4.66
N VAL A 147 -7.85 -9.81 3.77
CA VAL A 147 -8.46 -9.87 2.44
C VAL A 147 -9.98 -9.98 2.59
N ILE A 148 -10.69 -9.10 1.89
CA ILE A 148 -12.16 -9.11 1.83
C ILE A 148 -12.68 -9.29 0.40
N GLU A 149 -11.83 -9.10 -0.61
CA GLU A 149 -12.18 -9.21 -2.03
C GLU A 149 -10.92 -9.51 -2.85
N ILE A 150 -11.06 -10.38 -3.85
CA ILE A 150 -10.08 -10.62 -4.91
C ILE A 150 -10.72 -10.15 -6.22
N LEU A 151 -10.03 -9.27 -6.94
CA LEU A 151 -10.44 -8.67 -8.21
C LEU A 151 -9.79 -9.41 -9.38
#